data_AF-A0A7K1J846-F1
#
_entry.id   AF-A0A7K1J846-F1
#
_cell.length_a   1.000
_cell.length_b   1.000
_cell.length_c   1.000
_cell.angle_alpha   90.00
_cell.angle_beta   90.00
_cell.angle_gamma   90.00
#
_symmetry.space_group_name_H-M   'P 1'
#
loop_
_entity.id
_entity.type
_entity.pdbx_description
1 polymer ?
#
loop_
_entity_poly.entity_id
_entity_poly.type
_entity_poly.pdbx_seq_one_letter_code
_entity_poly.pdbx_strand_id
1 'polypeptide(L)'
;MSIIRSTVVLGASVLGAGAIALVGAAAASADTGINLTPGNNGVLNGGTLNTGIANNLLGPGFLNSGVANGLLGGSLNQGVANLGNLNTGAANIGTNNHGLVNIGNNNTGLLNIGNNNHGLLGLH
;
A
#
# COMPACT_ATOMS: atom_id res chain seq x y z
N MET A 1 21.46 -5.10 51.86
CA MET A 1 20.78 -4.23 50.86
C MET A 1 21.20 -4.72 49.49
N SER A 2 20.30 -5.34 48.73
CA SER A 2 20.61 -5.86 47.38
C SER A 2 20.03 -4.93 46.33
N ILE A 3 20.82 -4.63 45.30
CA ILE A 3 20.59 -3.60 44.29
C ILE A 3 20.60 -4.25 42.90
N ILE A 4 19.42 -4.24 42.25
CA ILE A 4 19.10 -4.09 40.79
C ILE A 4 19.55 -5.27 39.88
N ARG A 5 18.89 -5.72 38.79
CA ARG A 5 18.34 -4.98 37.63
C ARG A 5 17.26 -5.77 36.87
N SER A 6 16.21 -5.06 36.44
CA SER A 6 15.23 -5.57 35.46
C SER A 6 15.76 -5.28 34.06
N THR A 7 16.23 -6.31 33.36
CA THR A 7 16.68 -6.20 31.97
C THR A 7 15.47 -6.40 31.06
N VAL A 8 15.08 -5.36 30.32
CA VAL A 8 14.11 -5.50 29.23
C VAL A 8 14.91 -5.61 27.92
N VAL A 9 14.83 -6.78 27.29
CA VAL A 9 15.41 -7.02 25.96
C VAL A 9 14.37 -6.63 24.92
N LEU A 10 14.56 -5.51 24.23
CA LEU A 10 13.82 -5.18 23.02
C LEU A 10 14.66 -5.58 21.79
N GLY A 11 14.28 -6.67 21.13
CA GLY A 11 14.64 -6.96 19.74
C GLY A 11 16.07 -7.43 19.47
N ALA A 12 16.34 -8.72 19.67
CA ALA A 12 17.46 -9.37 19.00
C ALA A 12 17.01 -9.80 17.59
N SER A 13 17.24 -8.98 16.56
CA SER A 13 17.15 -9.46 15.18
C SER A 13 18.53 -9.95 14.74
N VAL A 14 18.70 -11.27 14.81
CA VAL A 14 19.81 -12.01 14.22
C VAL A 14 19.82 -11.76 12.72
N LEU A 15 20.73 -10.92 12.23
CA LEU A 15 21.22 -11.01 10.86
C LEU A 15 22.73 -11.03 10.92
N GLY A 16 23.25 -12.25 10.99
CA GLY A 16 24.67 -12.53 10.88
C GLY A 16 25.22 -12.04 9.54
N ALA A 17 26.39 -11.43 9.60
CA ALA A 17 27.17 -10.89 8.50
C ALA A 17 27.78 -11.97 7.58
N GLY A 18 27.04 -13.03 7.22
CA GLY A 18 27.65 -14.27 6.69
C GLY A 18 26.88 -15.06 5.64
N ALA A 19 25.96 -14.46 4.87
CA ALA A 19 25.32 -15.17 3.75
C ALA A 19 25.03 -14.23 2.57
N ILE A 20 26.05 -13.90 1.78
CA ILE A 20 25.87 -13.41 0.41
C ILE A 20 25.77 -14.65 -0.48
N ALA A 21 24.54 -15.11 -0.73
CA ALA A 21 24.23 -16.11 -1.76
C ALA A 21 22.91 -15.73 -2.46
N LEU A 22 22.99 -14.74 -3.34
CA LEU A 22 22.40 -14.62 -4.69
C LEU A 22 21.04 -15.27 -5.02
N VAL A 23 20.09 -15.42 -4.11
CA VAL A 23 18.69 -15.69 -4.49
C VAL A 23 18.03 -14.35 -4.81
N GLY A 24 18.18 -13.89 -6.06
CA GLY A 24 17.45 -12.77 -6.66
C GLY A 24 17.49 -11.48 -5.85
N ALA A 25 18.23 -10.48 -6.31
CA ALA A 25 18.01 -9.10 -5.89
C ALA A 25 16.64 -8.58 -6.39
N ALA A 26 15.54 -9.24 -6.02
CA ALA A 26 14.27 -8.56 -5.89
C ALA A 26 14.53 -7.55 -4.78
N ALA A 27 14.76 -6.29 -5.17
CA ALA A 27 15.11 -5.19 -4.29
C ALA A 27 14.35 -5.34 -2.98
N ALA A 28 15.05 -5.78 -1.92
CA ALA A 28 14.52 -5.73 -0.58
C ALA A 28 14.42 -4.24 -0.27
N SER A 29 13.28 -3.66 -0.63
CA SER A 29 12.91 -2.29 -0.31
C SER A 29 13.01 -2.21 1.21
N ALA A 30 14.07 -1.58 1.71
CA ALA A 30 14.20 -1.34 3.13
C ALA A 30 13.00 -0.50 3.56
N ASP A 31 12.37 -0.89 4.66
CA ASP A 31 11.31 -0.07 5.22
C ASP A 31 11.86 1.31 5.54
N THR A 32 11.15 2.36 5.14
CA THR A 32 11.36 3.69 5.71
C THR A 32 10.15 4.06 6.56
N GLY A 33 10.40 4.72 7.68
CA GLY A 33 9.37 5.22 8.60
C GLY A 33 8.72 4.14 9.48
N ILE A 34 7.46 4.34 9.86
CA ILE A 34 6.71 3.48 10.80
C ILE A 34 5.64 2.74 10.01
N ASN A 35 5.92 1.53 9.54
CA ASN A 35 4.97 0.71 8.78
C ASN A 35 4.57 -0.55 9.55
N LEU A 36 3.45 -1.16 9.17
CA LEU A 36 2.90 -2.35 9.85
C LEU A 36 3.51 -3.66 9.33
N THR A 37 4.10 -3.62 8.14
CA THR A 37 4.64 -4.78 7.44
C THR A 37 5.87 -4.39 6.60
N PRO A 38 6.76 -5.35 6.27
CA PRO A 38 8.00 -5.08 5.53
C PRO A 38 7.82 -4.68 4.07
N GLY A 39 8.85 -4.06 3.51
CA GLY A 39 8.95 -3.62 2.12
C GLY A 39 8.40 -2.21 1.83
N ASN A 40 7.86 -1.52 2.83
CA ASN A 40 7.07 -0.30 2.67
C ASN A 40 7.87 0.98 2.96
N ASN A 41 7.58 2.04 2.20
CA ASN A 41 8.21 3.36 2.34
C ASN A 41 7.18 4.37 2.84
N GLY A 42 7.37 4.97 4.02
CA GLY A 42 6.49 6.03 4.55
C GLY A 42 5.88 5.72 5.92
N VAL A 43 4.57 5.95 6.10
CA VAL A 43 3.92 5.91 7.41
C VAL A 43 2.61 5.11 7.38
N LEU A 44 2.47 4.19 8.32
CA LEU A 44 1.31 3.34 8.57
C LEU A 44 0.87 2.51 7.36
N ASN A 45 1.79 2.21 6.43
CA ASN A 45 1.47 1.29 5.34
C ASN A 45 1.41 -0.15 5.88
N GLY A 46 0.37 -0.88 5.49
CA GLY A 46 0.31 -2.35 5.59
C GLY A 46 0.76 -2.99 4.28
N GLY A 47 0.46 -4.27 4.06
CA GLY A 47 0.78 -4.96 2.79
C GLY A 47 2.28 -5.09 2.50
N THR A 48 2.70 -4.95 1.24
CA THR A 48 4.12 -5.05 0.86
C THR A 48 4.43 -4.08 -0.28
N LEU A 49 5.61 -3.46 -0.27
CA LEU A 49 6.07 -2.56 -1.34
C LEU A 49 5.16 -1.34 -1.58
N ASN A 50 4.44 -0.89 -0.56
CA ASN A 50 3.63 0.32 -0.62
C ASN A 50 4.48 1.55 -0.32
N THR A 51 4.18 2.66 -1.01
CA THR A 51 4.85 3.95 -0.80
C THR A 51 3.83 5.03 -0.43
N GLY A 52 4.04 5.73 0.69
CA GLY A 52 3.23 6.87 1.10
C GLY A 52 2.61 6.69 2.49
N ILE A 53 1.30 6.93 2.63
CA ILE A 53 0.65 6.98 3.94
C ILE A 53 -0.56 6.05 3.96
N ALA A 54 -0.64 5.17 4.97
CA ALA A 54 -1.82 4.35 5.27
C ALA A 54 -2.33 3.47 4.10
N ASN A 55 -1.48 3.15 3.13
CA ASN A 55 -1.87 2.21 2.08
C ASN A 55 -1.99 0.81 2.67
N ASN A 56 -3.04 0.07 2.31
CA ASN A 56 -3.34 -1.25 2.87
C ASN A 56 -3.35 -1.30 4.40
N LEU A 57 -3.72 -0.22 5.08
CA LEU A 57 -3.65 -0.13 6.55
C LEU A 57 -4.45 -1.24 7.27
N LEU A 58 -5.57 -1.69 6.69
CA LEU A 58 -6.49 -2.65 7.30
C LEU A 58 -6.71 -3.91 6.44
N GLY A 59 -5.88 -4.16 5.43
CA GLY A 59 -6.08 -5.31 4.52
C GLY A 59 -4.83 -5.68 3.74
N PRO A 60 -4.85 -6.82 3.01
CA PRO A 60 -3.71 -7.27 2.22
C PRO A 60 -3.60 -6.50 0.90
N GLY A 61 -2.38 -6.30 0.40
CA GLY A 61 -2.16 -5.68 -0.90
C GLY A 61 -0.71 -5.29 -1.10
N PHE A 62 -0.41 -4.76 -2.28
CA PHE A 62 0.96 -4.41 -2.65
C PHE A 62 1.05 -3.30 -3.68
N LEU A 63 2.22 -2.65 -3.74
CA LEU A 63 2.58 -1.68 -4.79
C LEU A 63 1.59 -0.52 -4.94
N ASN A 64 0.93 -0.12 -3.85
CA ASN A 64 0.14 1.10 -3.83
C ASN A 64 1.04 2.30 -3.55
N SER A 65 0.79 3.41 -4.26
CA SER A 65 1.53 4.66 -4.10
C SER A 65 0.60 5.83 -3.81
N GLY A 66 0.86 6.55 -2.72
CA GLY A 66 0.09 7.71 -2.29
C GLY A 66 -0.56 7.53 -0.92
N VAL A 67 -1.83 7.91 -0.77
CA VAL A 67 -2.50 7.99 0.54
C VAL A 67 -3.73 7.10 0.59
N ALA A 68 -3.80 6.23 1.60
CA ALA A 68 -4.97 5.43 1.95
C ALA A 68 -5.52 4.56 0.80
N ASN A 69 -4.67 4.15 -0.15
CA ASN A 69 -5.08 3.25 -1.21
C ASN A 69 -5.18 1.81 -0.71
N GLY A 70 -6.16 1.07 -1.22
CA GLY A 70 -6.41 -0.32 -0.84
C GLY A 70 -6.63 -0.46 0.65
N LEU A 71 -7.28 0.50 1.33
CA LEU A 71 -7.41 0.54 2.80
C LEU A 71 -7.86 -0.81 3.39
N LEU A 72 -8.82 -1.46 2.75
CA LEU A 72 -9.37 -2.78 3.12
C LEU A 72 -8.80 -3.93 2.27
N GLY A 73 -7.83 -3.62 1.41
CA GLY A 73 -7.14 -4.53 0.51
C GLY A 73 -7.11 -4.05 -0.94
N GLY A 74 -6.21 -4.64 -1.72
CA GLY A 74 -6.01 -4.35 -3.14
C GLY A 74 -4.67 -3.72 -3.47
N SER A 75 -4.31 -3.69 -4.75
CA SER A 75 -2.94 -3.47 -5.21
C SER A 75 -2.83 -2.52 -6.40
N LEU A 76 -1.63 -2.00 -6.62
CA LEU A 76 -1.26 -1.22 -7.82
C LEU A 76 -2.10 0.05 -8.00
N ASN A 77 -2.66 0.61 -6.94
CA ASN A 77 -3.37 1.88 -7.01
C ASN A 77 -2.41 3.05 -6.79
N GLN A 78 -2.65 4.15 -7.49
CA GLN A 78 -1.84 5.36 -7.44
C GLN A 78 -2.72 6.58 -7.14
N GLY A 79 -2.35 7.36 -6.13
CA GLY A 79 -3.05 8.59 -5.74
C GLY A 79 -3.69 8.49 -4.36
N VAL A 80 -4.98 8.83 -4.22
CA VAL A 80 -5.62 9.02 -2.91
C VAL A 80 -6.90 8.21 -2.77
N ALA A 81 -7.00 7.43 -1.70
CA ALA A 81 -8.22 6.74 -1.28
C ALA A 81 -8.86 5.87 -2.38
N ASN A 82 -8.06 5.24 -3.24
CA ASN A 82 -8.58 4.30 -4.22
C ASN A 82 -8.77 2.91 -3.57
N LEU A 83 -9.92 2.27 -3.78
CA LEU A 83 -10.23 0.94 -3.28
C LEU A 83 -10.33 -0.06 -4.43
N GLY A 84 -9.76 -1.26 -4.24
CA GLY A 84 -9.68 -2.28 -5.29
C GLY A 84 -8.30 -2.30 -5.94
N ASN A 85 -8.21 -2.43 -7.26
CA ASN A 85 -6.94 -2.66 -7.96
C ASN A 85 -6.73 -1.74 -9.16
N LEU A 86 -5.47 -1.42 -9.47
CA LEU A 86 -5.08 -0.73 -10.71
C LEU A 86 -5.74 0.64 -10.92
N ASN A 87 -6.22 1.30 -9.87
CA ASN A 87 -6.85 2.61 -10.01
C ASN A 87 -5.82 3.72 -9.93
N THR A 88 -5.94 4.75 -10.77
CA THR A 88 -5.09 5.95 -10.73
C THR A 88 -5.93 7.20 -10.54
N GLY A 89 -5.57 8.04 -9.57
CA GLY A 89 -6.26 9.29 -9.26
C GLY A 89 -6.81 9.26 -7.84
N ALA A 90 -8.06 9.67 -7.64
CA ALA A 90 -8.62 9.78 -6.30
C ALA A 90 -10.03 9.21 -6.15
N ALA A 91 -10.28 8.58 -5.00
CA ALA A 91 -11.58 8.06 -4.59
C ALA A 91 -12.24 7.11 -5.61
N ASN A 92 -11.45 6.36 -6.37
CA ASN A 92 -11.98 5.35 -7.28
C ASN A 92 -12.22 4.02 -6.53
N ILE A 93 -13.32 3.34 -6.84
CA ILE A 93 -13.70 2.05 -6.24
C ILE A 93 -13.88 1.03 -7.36
N GLY A 94 -13.12 -0.06 -7.30
CA GLY A 94 -13.19 -1.19 -8.25
C GLY A 94 -11.86 -1.42 -8.94
N THR A 95 -11.88 -1.65 -10.25
CA THR A 95 -10.68 -2.07 -10.99
C THR A 95 -10.38 -1.19 -12.20
N ASN A 96 -9.12 -0.80 -12.37
CA ASN A 96 -8.63 -0.14 -13.59
C ASN A 96 -9.38 1.17 -13.92
N ASN A 97 -9.69 1.98 -12.92
CA ASN A 97 -10.28 3.29 -13.13
C ASN A 97 -9.22 4.40 -13.11
N HIS A 98 -9.37 5.39 -13.97
CA HIS A 98 -8.46 6.52 -14.08
C HIS A 98 -9.21 7.84 -13.90
N GLY A 99 -8.86 8.63 -12.88
CA GLY A 99 -9.45 9.94 -12.62
C GLY A 99 -10.01 10.07 -11.21
N LEU A 100 -11.18 10.71 -11.07
CA LEU A 100 -11.72 11.09 -9.78
C LEU A 100 -13.13 10.52 -9.59
N VAL A 101 -13.35 9.83 -8.47
CA VAL A 101 -14.67 9.29 -8.06
C VAL A 101 -15.31 8.41 -9.15
N ASN A 102 -14.59 7.37 -9.59
CA ASN A 102 -15.17 6.36 -10.46
C ASN A 102 -15.49 5.07 -9.69
N ILE A 103 -16.72 4.55 -9.83
CA ILE A 103 -17.18 3.32 -9.18
C ILE A 103 -17.49 2.28 -10.26
N GLY A 104 -16.86 1.11 -10.13
CA GLY A 104 -16.97 0.00 -11.08
C GLY A 104 -15.63 -0.27 -11.74
N ASN A 105 -15.62 -0.63 -13.03
CA ASN A 105 -14.38 -1.04 -13.70
C ASN A 105 -14.15 -0.32 -15.03
N ASN A 106 -12.88 -0.11 -15.36
CA ASN A 106 -12.47 0.43 -16.67
C ASN A 106 -13.04 1.82 -16.99
N ASN A 107 -13.32 2.65 -15.98
CA ASN A 107 -13.79 4.00 -16.22
C ASN A 107 -12.63 4.99 -16.32
N THR A 108 -12.75 5.99 -17.19
CA THR A 108 -11.79 7.09 -17.29
C THR A 108 -12.50 8.43 -17.22
N GLY A 109 -12.12 9.28 -16.28
CA GLY A 109 -12.60 10.65 -16.14
C GLY A 109 -13.11 10.93 -14.74
N LEU A 110 -14.19 11.71 -14.65
CA LEU A 110 -14.76 12.17 -13.39
C LEU A 110 -16.11 11.48 -13.19
N LEU A 111 -16.45 11.12 -11.95
CA LEU A 111 -17.83 10.80 -11.55
C LEU A 111 -18.54 9.78 -12.46
N ASN A 112 -17.89 8.64 -12.75
CA ASN A 112 -18.53 7.56 -13.49
C ASN A 112 -18.98 6.43 -12.55
N ILE A 113 -20.17 5.89 -12.78
CA ILE A 113 -20.68 4.69 -12.12
C ILE A 113 -21.03 3.68 -13.20
N GLY A 114 -20.53 2.45 -13.05
CA GLY A 114 -20.71 1.39 -14.02
C GLY A 114 -19.38 0.92 -14.59
N ASN A 115 -19.39 0.37 -15.80
CA ASN A 115 -18.18 -0.13 -16.44
C ASN A 115 -17.96 0.48 -17.82
N ASN A 116 -16.69 0.73 -18.17
CA ASN A 116 -16.26 1.21 -19.50
C ASN A 116 -16.80 2.61 -19.86
N ASN A 117 -17.02 3.48 -18.87
CA ASN A 117 -17.39 4.86 -19.13
C ASN A 117 -16.15 5.73 -19.38
N HIS A 118 -16.29 6.68 -20.29
CA HIS A 118 -15.24 7.65 -20.59
C HIS A 118 -15.83 9.06 -20.58
N GLY A 119 -15.35 9.95 -19.72
CA GLY A 119 -15.79 11.33 -19.66
C GLY A 119 -16.08 11.86 -18.25
N LEU A 120 -16.80 12.98 -18.20
CA LEU A 120 -17.06 13.75 -16.98
C LEU A 120 -18.20 13.19 -16.11
N LEU A 121 -19.14 12.47 -16.73
CA LEU A 121 -20.27 11.85 -16.06
C LEU A 121 -20.81 10.73 -16.95
N GLY A 122 -20.79 9.52 -16.44
CA GLY A 122 -21.32 8.33 -17.10
C GLY A 122 -21.98 7.44 -16.05
N LEU A 123 -23.27 7.18 -16.20
CA LEU A 123 -24.05 6.31 -15.31
C LEU A 123 -24.69 5.24 -16.18
N HIS A 124 -24.13 4.03 -16.20
CA HIS A 124 -24.62 2.92 -17.02
C HIS A 124 -24.58 1.61 -16.25
#